data_AF-A0A940SU33-F1
#
_entry.id   AF-A0A940SU33-F1
#
_cell.length_a   1.000
_cell.length_b   1.000
_cell.length_c   1.000
_cell.angle_alpha   90.00
_cell.angle_beta   90.00
_cell.angle_gamma   90.00
#
_symmetry.space_group_name_H-M   'P 1'
#
loop_
_entity.id
_entity.type
_entity.pdbx_description
1 polymer ?
#
loop_
_entity_poly.entity_id
_entity_poly.type
_entity_poly.pdbx_seq_one_letter_code
_entity_poly.pdbx_strand_id
1 'polypeptide(L)'
;LVLDHTSGRLKVAPEHCSNAVLDKMGKPHIEAYKAFQKRFYELTKSMGKEQYLVPYLMSSHPGSTVKDAIALACFLKEEGIHPEQVQDFYPTPGTISTCMFHTGLDPYTMQPVYVPRSPKEKAEQRAMLQYFKPENYALIRAALMKAGRRDLIGSGPHCLVPAAPNTPQQAGGNRRQNPPQNRNTRQKPMQPKSGGKSSSNSSQKPRGKRR
;
A
#
# COMPACT_ATOMS: atom_id res chain seq x y z
N LEU A 1 -24.20 1.17 33.94
CA LEU A 1 -23.53 1.97 32.87
C LEU A 1 -23.08 1.09 31.70
N VAL A 2 -22.07 0.22 31.85
CA VAL A 2 -21.60 -0.68 30.76
C VAL A 2 -22.62 -1.79 30.41
N LEU A 3 -23.43 -2.23 31.38
CA LEU A 3 -24.46 -3.26 31.19
C LEU A 3 -25.70 -2.79 30.40
N ASP A 4 -26.10 -1.52 30.52
CA ASP A 4 -27.43 -1.10 30.04
C ASP A 4 -27.41 0.08 29.05
N HIS A 5 -26.28 0.78 28.90
CA HIS A 5 -26.23 2.06 28.15
C HIS A 5 -24.96 2.26 27.31
N THR A 6 -24.55 1.25 26.52
CA THR A 6 -23.40 1.41 25.60
C THR A 6 -23.71 0.88 24.21
N SER A 7 -23.40 1.67 23.18
CA SER A 7 -23.59 1.39 21.75
C SER A 7 -22.68 0.29 21.16
N GLY A 8 -22.05 -0.52 22.01
CA GLY A 8 -21.12 -1.59 21.60
C GLY A 8 -19.77 -1.09 21.06
N ARG A 9 -19.53 0.22 20.97
CA ARG A 9 -18.26 0.79 20.47
C ARG A 9 -17.70 1.80 21.45
N LEU A 10 -16.50 1.54 21.95
CA LEU A 10 -15.77 2.47 22.80
C LEU A 10 -14.66 3.14 21.98
N LYS A 11 -14.76 4.46 21.89
CA LYS A 11 -13.80 5.32 21.21
C LYS A 11 -12.62 5.59 22.12
N VAL A 12 -11.41 5.25 21.68
CA VAL A 12 -10.16 5.47 22.43
C VAL A 12 -9.16 6.14 21.51
N ALA A 13 -8.30 7.00 22.04
CA ALA A 13 -7.33 7.74 21.26
C ALA A 13 -5.90 7.36 21.66
N PRO A 14 -5.38 6.22 21.16
CA PRO A 14 -3.95 5.94 21.26
C PRO A 14 -3.13 6.90 20.40
N GLU A 15 -3.72 7.51 19.35
CA GLU A 15 -3.12 8.46 18.40
C GLU A 15 -2.01 7.86 17.51
N HIS A 16 -1.04 7.16 18.11
CA HIS A 16 0.09 6.52 17.43
C HIS A 16 0.57 5.28 18.21
N CYS A 17 1.42 4.44 17.61
CA CYS A 17 2.08 3.31 18.28
C CYS A 17 3.59 3.52 18.52
N SER A 18 4.13 4.69 18.17
CA SER A 18 5.56 4.99 18.27
C SER A 18 5.75 5.83 19.50
N ASN A 19 6.47 5.31 20.50
CA ASN A 19 6.67 6.01 21.77
C ASN A 19 7.36 7.37 21.54
N ALA A 20 8.27 7.47 20.57
CA ALA A 20 8.89 8.73 20.19
C ALA A 20 7.87 9.79 19.72
N VAL A 21 6.85 9.37 18.95
CA VAL A 21 5.77 10.27 18.52
C VAL A 21 4.81 10.58 19.68
N LEU A 22 4.48 9.57 20.49
CA LEU A 22 3.61 9.71 21.66
C LEU A 22 4.19 10.68 22.69
N ASP A 23 5.51 10.65 22.91
CA ASP A 23 6.22 11.60 23.76
C ASP A 23 6.02 13.05 23.27
N LYS A 24 6.13 13.28 21.95
CA LYS A 24 5.86 14.61 21.36
C LYS A 24 4.38 15.00 21.43
N MET A 25 3.47 14.02 21.45
CA MET A 25 2.04 14.25 21.65
C MET A 25 1.66 14.49 23.11
N GLY A 26 2.56 14.24 24.07
CA GLY A 26 2.25 14.23 25.50
C GLY A 26 1.29 13.09 25.89
N LYS A 27 1.36 11.97 25.17
CA LYS A 27 0.50 10.78 25.37
C LYS A 27 1.30 9.66 26.06
N PRO A 28 0.62 8.80 26.84
CA PRO A 28 1.28 7.62 27.39
C PRO A 28 1.71 6.68 26.26
N HIS A 29 2.73 5.87 26.53
CA HIS A 29 3.25 4.89 25.58
C HIS A 29 2.22 3.82 25.22
N ILE A 30 2.42 3.15 24.09
CA ILE A 30 1.45 2.22 23.51
C ILE A 30 1.11 1.04 24.44
N GLU A 31 2.00 0.69 25.36
CA GLU A 31 1.81 -0.35 26.38
C GLU A 31 0.61 -0.06 27.27
N ALA A 32 0.35 1.21 27.60
CA ALA A 32 -0.82 1.61 28.38
C ALA A 32 -2.12 1.31 27.61
N TYR A 33 -2.13 1.58 26.30
CA TYR A 33 -3.26 1.23 25.45
C TYR A 33 -3.45 -0.28 25.34
N LYS A 34 -2.37 -1.05 25.15
CA LYS A 34 -2.43 -2.52 25.09
C LYS A 34 -2.96 -3.13 26.39
N ALA A 35 -2.51 -2.64 27.54
CA ALA A 35 -2.99 -3.08 28.85
C ALA A 35 -4.49 -2.77 29.03
N PHE A 36 -4.91 -1.55 28.64
CA PHE A 36 -6.32 -1.16 28.64
C PHE A 36 -7.17 -2.05 27.72
N GLN A 37 -6.72 -2.24 26.47
CA GLN A 37 -7.39 -3.06 25.45
C GLN A 37 -7.60 -4.49 25.95
N LYS A 38 -6.54 -5.11 26.49
CA LYS A 38 -6.62 -6.45 27.07
C LYS A 38 -7.68 -6.52 28.17
N ARG A 39 -7.64 -5.58 29.13
CA ARG A 39 -8.58 -5.57 30.24
C ARG A 39 -10.02 -5.32 29.80
N PHE A 40 -10.21 -4.46 28.81
CA PHE A 40 -11.51 -4.19 28.20
C PHE A 40 -12.11 -5.47 27.62
N TYR A 41 -11.38 -6.17 26.73
CA TYR A 41 -11.88 -7.39 26.10
C TYR A 41 -12.11 -8.54 27.08
N GLU A 42 -11.27 -8.68 28.12
CA GLU A 42 -11.50 -9.65 29.21
C GLU A 42 -12.86 -9.41 29.90
N LEU A 43 -13.12 -8.16 30.29
CA LEU A 43 -14.35 -7.79 30.97
C LEU A 43 -15.57 -7.94 30.06
N THR A 44 -15.50 -7.41 28.85
CA THR A 44 -16.55 -7.52 27.84
C THR A 44 -16.93 -8.98 27.56
N LYS A 45 -15.94 -9.87 27.42
CA LYS A 45 -16.16 -11.31 27.24
C LYS A 45 -16.81 -11.96 28.46
N SER A 46 -16.37 -11.61 29.67
CA SER A 46 -16.97 -12.12 30.92
C SER A 46 -18.45 -11.74 31.09
N MET A 47 -18.86 -10.61 30.50
CA MET A 47 -20.24 -10.13 30.49
C MET A 47 -21.06 -10.64 29.29
N GLY A 48 -20.48 -11.47 28.42
CA GLY A 48 -21.16 -11.99 27.23
C GLY A 48 -21.53 -10.92 26.20
N LYS A 49 -20.83 -9.78 26.20
CA LYS A 49 -21.11 -8.67 25.29
C LYS A 49 -20.14 -8.65 24.12
N GLU A 50 -20.61 -8.16 22.99
CA GLU A 50 -19.73 -7.78 21.89
C GLU A 50 -19.50 -6.26 21.95
N GLN A 51 -18.32 -5.86 22.41
CA GLN A 51 -17.90 -4.47 22.40
C GLN A 51 -16.56 -4.34 21.71
N TYR A 52 -16.38 -3.24 20.97
CA TYR A 52 -15.21 -3.04 20.11
C TYR A 52 -14.56 -1.69 20.41
N LEU A 53 -13.23 -1.66 20.37
CA LEU A 53 -12.48 -0.42 20.46
C LEU A 53 -12.34 0.20 19.07
N VAL A 54 -12.63 1.49 18.99
CA VAL A 54 -12.43 2.29 17.78
C VAL A 54 -11.31 3.27 18.06
N PRO A 55 -10.06 3.01 17.59
CA PRO A 55 -8.95 3.90 17.82
C PRO A 55 -9.04 5.14 16.94
N TYR A 56 -8.78 6.30 17.54
CA TYR A 56 -8.42 7.52 16.82
C TYR A 56 -6.92 7.56 16.62
N LEU A 57 -6.53 7.74 15.36
CA LEU A 57 -5.15 7.75 14.91
C LEU A 57 -4.90 9.03 14.13
N MET A 58 -3.74 9.64 14.38
CA MET A 58 -3.33 10.87 13.71
C MET A 58 -2.12 10.63 12.82
N SER A 59 -2.24 10.96 11.54
CA SER A 59 -1.12 10.99 10.59
C SER A 59 -0.39 12.33 10.62
N SER A 60 0.87 12.35 10.17
CA SER A 60 1.65 13.56 9.91
C SER A 60 1.89 14.49 11.12
N HIS A 61 1.87 13.96 12.33
CA HIS A 61 2.20 14.72 13.54
C HIS A 61 3.70 15.05 13.58
N PRO A 62 4.13 16.21 14.15
CA PRO A 62 5.55 16.52 14.38
C PRO A 62 6.28 15.43 15.17
N GLY A 63 7.32 14.86 14.58
CA GLY A 63 8.05 13.70 15.11
C GLY A 63 7.71 12.40 14.39
N SER A 64 6.58 12.33 13.66
CA SER A 64 6.20 11.14 12.89
C SER A 64 6.90 11.10 11.55
N THR A 65 7.78 10.12 11.37
CA THR A 65 8.43 9.82 10.10
C THR A 65 7.66 8.76 9.32
N VAL A 66 8.05 8.54 8.05
CA VAL A 66 7.52 7.41 7.27
C VAL A 66 7.76 6.06 7.97
N LYS A 67 8.85 5.89 8.73
CA LYS A 67 9.11 4.66 9.49
C LYS A 67 8.09 4.45 10.60
N ASP A 68 7.72 5.53 11.29
CA ASP A 68 6.69 5.50 12.34
C ASP A 68 5.32 5.17 11.74
N ALA A 69 4.99 5.74 10.58
CA ALA A 69 3.76 5.41 9.87
C ALA A 69 3.71 3.94 9.40
N ILE A 70 4.85 3.37 8.98
CA ILE A 70 4.96 1.94 8.65
C ILE A 70 4.75 1.08 9.91
N ALA A 71 5.38 1.44 11.03
CA ALA A 71 5.20 0.73 12.29
C ALA A 71 3.72 0.76 12.73
N LEU A 72 3.06 1.90 12.56
CA LEU A 72 1.63 2.04 12.84
C LEU A 72 0.78 1.16 11.91
N ALA A 73 1.08 1.10 10.62
CA ALA A 73 0.38 0.21 9.69
C ALA A 73 0.54 -1.27 10.07
N CYS A 74 1.74 -1.69 10.47
CA CYS A 74 1.99 -3.05 10.96
C CYS A 74 1.19 -3.35 12.23
N PHE A 75 1.18 -2.41 13.19
CA PHE A 75 0.37 -2.54 14.39
C PHE A 75 -1.13 -2.69 14.08
N LEU A 76 -1.66 -1.87 13.16
CA LEU A 76 -3.07 -1.98 12.74
C LEU A 76 -3.40 -3.33 12.12
N LYS A 77 -2.49 -3.86 11.30
CA LYS A 77 -2.60 -5.18 10.70
C LYS A 77 -2.63 -6.29 11.75
N GLU A 78 -1.71 -6.24 12.72
CA GLU A 78 -1.60 -7.22 13.80
C GLU A 78 -2.85 -7.24 14.69
N GLU A 79 -3.40 -6.06 14.98
CA GLU A 79 -4.59 -5.90 15.82
C GLU A 79 -5.90 -6.10 15.03
N GLY A 80 -5.85 -6.28 13.70
CA GLY A 80 -7.02 -6.42 12.84
C GLY A 80 -7.90 -5.15 12.75
N ILE A 81 -7.28 -3.98 12.92
CA ILE A 81 -7.96 -2.68 12.97
C ILE A 81 -7.90 -2.01 11.59
N HIS A 82 -9.06 -1.63 11.06
CA HIS A 82 -9.19 -0.95 9.78
C HIS A 82 -9.83 0.44 9.96
N PRO A 83 -9.03 1.50 10.22
CA PRO A 83 -9.58 2.83 10.44
C PRO A 83 -10.12 3.41 9.13
N GLU A 84 -11.43 3.64 9.07
CA GLU A 84 -12.05 4.33 7.92
C GLU A 84 -11.71 5.83 7.90
N GLN A 85 -11.69 6.45 9.08
CA GLN A 85 -11.39 7.85 9.27
C GLN A 85 -9.98 8.00 9.85
N VAL A 86 -9.08 8.54 9.05
CA VAL A 86 -7.76 8.97 9.50
C VAL A 86 -7.78 10.47 9.60
N GLN A 87 -7.37 11.01 10.75
CA GLN A 87 -7.20 12.45 10.90
C GLN A 87 -5.76 12.82 10.57
N ASP A 88 -5.59 13.77 9.66
CA ASP A 88 -4.27 14.33 9.40
C ASP A 88 -3.99 15.46 10.38
N PHE A 89 -2.75 15.59 10.83
CA PHE A 89 -2.37 16.67 11.72
C PHE A 89 -2.59 18.02 11.03
N TYR A 90 -3.28 18.90 11.76
CA TYR A 90 -3.51 20.29 11.41
C TYR A 90 -3.04 21.16 12.58
N PRO A 91 -2.23 22.20 12.34
CA PRO A 91 -1.71 23.04 13.40
C PRO A 91 -2.83 23.87 14.04
N THR A 92 -3.37 23.38 15.16
CA THR A 92 -4.34 24.12 15.98
C THR A 92 -3.61 25.08 16.92
N PRO A 93 -3.94 26.39 16.94
CA PRO A 93 -3.32 27.36 17.83
C PRO A 93 -3.38 26.93 19.30
N GLY A 94 -2.38 27.35 20.09
CA GLY A 94 -2.31 27.08 21.53
C GLY A 94 -1.85 25.66 21.91
N THR A 95 -1.33 24.88 20.97
CA THR A 95 -0.80 23.53 21.25
C THR A 95 0.71 23.44 21.07
N ILE A 96 1.36 22.59 21.88
CA ILE A 96 2.79 22.27 21.79
C ILE A 96 3.12 21.68 20.41
N SER A 97 2.25 20.82 19.89
CA SER A 97 2.38 20.27 18.53
C SER A 97 2.46 21.36 17.46
N THR A 98 1.67 22.44 17.59
CA THR A 98 1.75 23.58 16.66
C THR A 98 3.05 24.35 16.81
N CYS A 99 3.55 24.53 18.04
CA CYS A 99 4.88 25.10 18.28
C CYS A 99 5.97 24.26 17.60
N MET A 100 5.97 22.93 17.80
CA MET A 100 6.89 22.00 17.12
C MET A 100 6.75 22.07 15.60
N PHE A 101 5.51 22.14 15.09
CA PHE A 101 5.25 22.22 13.65
C PHE A 101 5.86 23.48 13.01
N HIS A 102 5.81 24.63 13.68
CA HIS A 102 6.36 25.87 13.13
C HIS A 102 7.87 26.00 13.36
N THR A 103 8.35 25.67 14.57
CA THR A 103 9.75 25.87 14.95
C THR A 103 10.66 24.72 14.51
N GLY A 104 10.13 23.51 14.35
CA GLY A 104 10.94 22.30 14.17
C GLY A 104 11.73 21.92 15.42
N LEU A 105 11.35 22.44 16.59
CA LEU A 105 12.02 22.18 17.88
C LEU A 105 10.99 21.71 18.90
N ASP A 106 11.41 20.80 19.78
CA ASP A 106 10.68 20.48 20.99
C ASP A 106 10.81 21.66 21.97
N PRO A 107 9.72 22.29 22.42
CA PRO A 107 9.78 23.52 23.22
C PRO A 107 10.30 23.31 24.64
N TYR A 108 10.37 22.07 25.14
CA TYR A 108 10.90 21.77 26.47
C TYR A 108 12.38 21.43 26.43
N THR A 109 12.80 20.65 25.43
CA THR A 109 14.17 20.14 25.34
C THR A 109 15.05 20.93 24.38
N MET A 110 14.45 21.80 23.56
CA MET A 110 15.08 22.54 22.47
C MET A 110 15.75 21.64 21.41
N GLN A 111 15.42 20.35 21.40
CA GLN A 111 15.96 19.41 20.41
C GLN A 111 15.21 19.50 19.08
N PRO A 112 15.90 19.29 17.94
CA PRO A 112 15.25 19.21 16.63
C PRO A 112 14.15 18.15 16.57
N VAL A 113 13.02 18.51 15.98
CA VAL A 113 11.87 17.65 15.74
C VAL A 113 11.60 17.61 14.24
N TYR A 114 11.49 16.40 13.71
CA TYR A 114 11.10 16.19 12.33
C TYR A 114 9.66 16.66 12.07
N VAL A 115 9.41 17.39 10.98
CA VAL A 115 8.05 17.82 10.64
C VAL A 115 7.71 17.40 9.21
N PRO A 116 6.70 16.53 9.01
CA PRO A 116 6.25 16.17 7.67
C PRO A 116 5.47 17.33 7.04
N ARG A 117 6.16 18.14 6.23
CA ARG A 117 5.57 19.33 5.58
C ARG A 117 5.07 19.08 4.17
N SER A 118 5.68 18.13 3.44
CA SER A 118 5.36 17.95 2.02
C SER A 118 4.00 17.24 1.84
N PRO A 119 3.14 17.69 0.90
CA PRO A 119 1.86 17.02 0.65
C PRO A 119 2.02 15.54 0.32
N LYS A 120 3.10 15.20 -0.41
CA LYS A 120 3.44 13.82 -0.76
C LYS A 120 3.68 12.97 0.48
N GLU A 121 4.48 13.44 1.42
CA GLU A 121 4.76 12.69 2.64
C GLU A 121 3.53 12.54 3.53
N LYS A 122 2.73 13.61 3.68
CA LYS A 122 1.47 13.52 4.43
C LYS A 122 0.53 12.49 3.80
N ALA A 123 0.45 12.46 2.47
CA ALA A 123 -0.31 11.46 1.73
C ALA A 123 0.25 10.04 1.94
N GLU A 124 1.57 9.86 1.92
CA GLU A 124 2.22 8.57 2.19
C GLU A 124 1.87 8.06 3.59
N GLN A 125 2.00 8.91 4.63
CA GLN A 125 1.66 8.52 5.99
C GLN A 125 0.17 8.20 6.14
N ARG A 126 -0.72 9.04 5.60
CA ARG A 126 -2.17 8.79 5.61
C ARG A 126 -2.51 7.47 4.92
N ALA A 127 -1.91 7.20 3.76
CA ALA A 127 -2.13 5.97 3.01
C ALA A 127 -1.71 4.73 3.80
N MET A 128 -0.62 4.79 4.57
CA MET A 128 -0.18 3.67 5.42
C MET A 128 -1.25 3.25 6.44
N LEU A 129 -1.95 4.20 7.06
CA LEU A 129 -3.03 3.89 8.01
C LEU A 129 -4.25 3.25 7.33
N GLN A 130 -4.38 3.44 6.02
CA GLN A 130 -5.43 2.86 5.19
C GLN A 130 -4.85 1.84 4.21
N TYR A 131 -3.91 1.00 4.68
CA TYR A 131 -3.18 0.05 3.83
C TYR A 131 -4.06 -0.94 3.07
N PHE A 132 -5.26 -1.22 3.59
CA PHE A 132 -6.23 -2.16 3.03
C PHE A 132 -7.01 -1.59 1.83
N LYS A 133 -6.90 -0.29 1.56
CA LYS A 133 -7.58 0.38 0.46
C LYS A 133 -6.78 0.23 -0.85
N PRO A 134 -7.31 -0.40 -1.90
CA PRO A 134 -6.59 -0.64 -3.15
C PRO A 134 -6.03 0.62 -3.81
N GLU A 135 -6.74 1.76 -3.68
CA GLU A 135 -6.31 3.06 -4.20
C GLU A 135 -4.97 3.53 -3.60
N ASN A 136 -4.61 3.07 -2.40
CA ASN A 136 -3.38 3.44 -1.72
C ASN A 136 -2.20 2.53 -2.06
N TYR A 137 -2.42 1.37 -2.69
CA TYR A 137 -1.39 0.33 -2.87
C TYR A 137 -0.15 0.83 -3.63
N ALA A 138 -0.35 1.65 -4.67
CA ALA A 138 0.77 2.17 -5.45
C ALA A 138 1.66 3.12 -4.62
N LEU A 139 1.03 4.02 -3.85
CA LEU A 139 1.73 4.97 -3.00
C LEU A 139 2.48 4.25 -1.86
N ILE A 140 1.81 3.28 -1.22
CA ILE A 140 2.41 2.48 -0.15
C ILE A 140 3.59 1.66 -0.67
N ARG A 141 3.46 0.97 -1.81
CA ARG A 141 4.58 0.22 -2.40
C ARG A 141 5.79 1.12 -2.64
N ALA A 142 5.58 2.31 -3.22
CA ALA A 142 6.66 3.25 -3.46
C ALA A 142 7.33 3.71 -2.16
N ALA A 143 6.55 4.04 -1.13
CA ALA A 143 7.05 4.43 0.19
C ALA A 143 7.80 3.29 0.89
N LEU A 144 7.27 2.06 0.86
CA LEU A 144 7.92 0.86 1.41
C LEU A 144 9.24 0.55 0.70
N MET A 145 9.28 0.65 -0.63
CA MET A 145 10.51 0.46 -1.41
C MET A 145 11.56 1.52 -1.06
N LYS A 146 11.16 2.79 -0.92
CA LYS A 146 12.03 3.89 -0.49
C LYS A 146 12.55 3.69 0.94
N ALA A 147 11.72 3.14 1.83
CA ALA A 147 12.08 2.83 3.21
C ALA A 147 12.86 1.50 3.38
N GLY A 148 13.10 0.76 2.30
CA GLY A 148 13.79 -0.53 2.35
C GLY A 148 12.94 -1.69 2.91
N ARG A 149 11.64 -1.49 3.11
CA ARG A 149 10.71 -2.47 3.72
C ARG A 149 9.95 -3.30 2.67
N ARG A 150 10.71 -3.92 1.76
CA ARG A 150 10.13 -4.80 0.71
C ARG A 150 9.52 -6.07 1.28
N ASP A 151 9.93 -6.48 2.48
CA ASP A 151 9.36 -7.58 3.26
C ASP A 151 7.85 -7.41 3.52
N LEU A 152 7.37 -6.16 3.55
CA LEU A 152 5.95 -5.84 3.77
C LEU A 152 5.12 -5.85 2.47
N ILE A 153 5.70 -6.25 1.33
CA ILE A 153 5.01 -6.31 0.03
C ILE A 153 4.89 -7.77 -0.41
N GLY A 154 3.66 -8.24 -0.63
CA GLY A 154 3.41 -9.62 -1.06
C GLY A 154 2.08 -10.17 -0.57
N SER A 155 1.95 -11.49 -0.61
CA SER A 155 0.73 -12.20 -0.20
C SER A 155 0.83 -12.83 1.19
N GLY A 156 1.92 -12.57 1.92
CA GLY A 156 2.14 -13.11 3.27
C GLY A 156 1.22 -12.46 4.31
N PRO A 157 1.01 -13.11 5.46
CA PRO A 157 0.14 -12.60 6.53
C PRO A 157 0.60 -11.25 7.09
N HIS A 158 1.92 -11.00 7.11
CA HIS A 158 2.52 -9.75 7.59
C HIS A 158 2.68 -8.68 6.50
N CYS A 159 2.36 -8.98 5.24
CA CYS A 159 2.46 -8.00 4.17
C CYS A 159 1.32 -6.97 4.29
N LEU A 160 1.66 -5.69 4.16
CA LEU A 160 0.68 -4.60 4.18
C LEU A 160 -0.08 -4.50 2.86
N VAL A 161 0.61 -4.67 1.74
CA VAL A 161 0.03 -4.54 0.40
C VAL A 161 0.48 -5.69 -0.51
N PRO A 162 -0.36 -6.10 -1.49
CA PRO A 162 0.03 -7.10 -2.46
C PRO A 162 1.14 -6.58 -3.38
N ALA A 163 1.88 -7.54 -3.95
CA ALA A 163 2.80 -7.24 -5.05
C ALA A 163 2.07 -6.51 -6.18
N ALA A 164 2.79 -5.68 -6.94
CA ALA A 164 2.20 -5.04 -8.10
C ALA A 164 1.62 -6.14 -9.01
N PRO A 165 0.40 -5.97 -9.54
CA PRO A 165 -0.12 -6.91 -10.52
C PRO A 165 0.91 -6.97 -11.65
N ASN A 166 1.26 -8.19 -12.07
CA ASN A 166 2.04 -8.40 -13.28
C ASN A 166 1.22 -7.75 -14.40
N THR A 167 1.57 -6.52 -14.76
CA THR A 167 1.20 -6.02 -16.07
C THR A 167 1.90 -6.97 -17.03
N PRO A 168 1.20 -7.68 -17.94
CA PRO A 168 1.88 -8.33 -19.03
C PRO A 168 2.57 -7.21 -19.81
N GLN A 169 3.83 -6.97 -19.45
CA GLN A 169 4.73 -6.11 -20.19
C GLN A 169 4.74 -6.71 -21.59
N GLN A 170 4.24 -5.93 -22.54
CA GLN A 170 4.17 -6.31 -23.95
C GLN A 170 5.47 -7.01 -24.31
N ALA A 171 5.38 -8.32 -24.55
CA ALA A 171 6.49 -9.14 -25.00
C ALA A 171 6.79 -8.76 -26.45
N GLY A 172 7.37 -7.57 -26.64
CA GLY A 172 8.08 -7.17 -27.85
C GLY A 172 9.38 -7.95 -27.91
N GLY A 173 9.28 -9.24 -28.24
CA GLY A 173 10.38 -10.19 -28.24
C GLY A 173 10.19 -11.21 -29.35
N ASN A 174 10.24 -10.72 -30.59
CA ASN A 174 10.58 -11.41 -31.84
C ASN A 174 10.57 -12.96 -31.80
N ARG A 175 9.40 -13.58 -31.71
CA ARG A 175 9.25 -15.02 -31.92
C ARG A 175 8.93 -15.25 -33.40
N ARG A 176 9.99 -15.50 -34.19
CA ARG A 176 9.87 -16.05 -35.55
C ARG A 176 9.02 -17.32 -35.49
N GLN A 177 7.77 -17.22 -35.92
CA GLN A 177 6.87 -18.35 -36.09
C GLN A 177 7.30 -19.10 -37.36
N ASN A 178 7.95 -20.25 -37.19
CA ASN A 178 7.94 -21.28 -38.22
C ASN A 178 6.52 -21.85 -38.30
N PRO A 179 5.92 -22.02 -39.49
CA PRO A 179 4.58 -22.58 -39.61
C PRO A 179 4.59 -24.09 -39.31
N PRO A 180 3.53 -24.63 -38.69
CA PRO A 180 3.45 -26.04 -38.32
C PRO A 180 3.09 -26.92 -39.53
N GLN A 181 3.89 -27.96 -39.76
CA GLN A 181 3.69 -28.92 -40.83
C GLN A 181 2.76 -30.06 -40.36
N ASN A 182 1.59 -30.09 -40.97
CA ASN A 182 0.47 -30.98 -40.67
C ASN A 182 0.77 -32.45 -41.07
N ARG A 183 0.45 -33.41 -40.19
CA ARG A 183 0.60 -34.86 -40.40
C ARG A 183 -0.76 -35.49 -40.68
N ASN A 184 -0.92 -36.08 -41.87
CA ASN A 184 -1.77 -37.22 -42.23
C ASN A 184 -1.82 -37.26 -43.78
N THR A 185 -1.79 -38.36 -44.55
CA THR A 185 -1.99 -39.79 -44.32
C THR A 185 -1.57 -40.52 -45.61
N ARG A 186 -0.93 -41.69 -45.49
CA ARG A 186 -1.02 -42.91 -46.34
C ARG A 186 -1.38 -42.79 -47.85
N GLN A 187 -0.45 -43.15 -48.76
CA GLN A 187 -0.48 -44.35 -49.66
C GLN A 187 0.43 -44.21 -50.91
N LYS A 188 1.33 -45.21 -51.05
CA LYS A 188 1.96 -45.89 -52.22
C LYS A 188 2.39 -45.16 -53.53
N PRO A 189 3.34 -45.76 -54.29
CA PRO A 189 4.32 -45.04 -55.10
C PRO A 189 4.09 -45.15 -56.62
N MET A 190 4.59 -44.19 -57.40
CA MET A 190 5.17 -44.49 -58.73
C MET A 190 5.99 -43.32 -59.29
N GLN A 191 6.85 -43.67 -60.23
CA GLN A 191 8.05 -43.00 -60.73
C GLN A 191 7.75 -42.08 -61.96
N PRO A 192 8.77 -41.54 -62.67
CA PRO A 192 9.02 -40.11 -62.91
C PRO A 192 8.50 -39.59 -64.27
N LYS A 193 8.57 -38.26 -64.52
CA LYS A 193 8.81 -37.71 -65.88
C LYS A 193 9.08 -36.19 -65.91
N SER A 194 10.32 -35.87 -66.29
CA SER A 194 10.77 -34.95 -67.36
C SER A 194 9.86 -33.85 -67.93
N GLY A 195 10.51 -32.70 -68.18
CA GLY A 195 10.16 -31.74 -69.24
C GLY A 195 9.24 -30.61 -68.75
N GLY A 196 9.48 -29.33 -68.99
CA GLY A 196 10.38 -28.66 -69.91
C GLY A 196 9.80 -27.26 -70.15
N LYS A 197 10.71 -26.28 -70.19
CA LYS A 197 10.68 -25.08 -71.06
C LYS A 197 9.46 -24.13 -71.04
N SER A 198 9.79 -22.87 -70.69
CA SER A 198 9.53 -21.63 -71.45
C SER A 198 8.05 -21.23 -71.68
N SER A 199 7.63 -19.99 -71.62
CA SER A 199 8.24 -18.72 -72.02
C SER A 199 7.28 -17.58 -71.64
N SER A 200 7.81 -16.36 -71.52
CA SER A 200 7.24 -15.06 -71.98
C SER A 200 5.77 -14.76 -71.68
N ASN A 201 5.36 -13.59 -71.21
CA ASN A 201 5.81 -12.25 -71.54
C ASN A 201 5.07 -11.32 -70.55
N SER A 202 5.73 -10.29 -70.00
CA SER A 202 5.48 -8.87 -70.35
C SER A 202 4.07 -8.39 -69.90
N SER A 203 3.83 -7.25 -69.25
CA SER A 203 4.56 -6.00 -69.16
C SER A 203 3.95 -5.15 -68.02
N GLN A 204 4.73 -4.15 -67.60
CA GLN A 204 4.27 -2.81 -67.16
C GLN A 204 3.64 -2.61 -65.77
N LYS A 205 4.54 -2.27 -64.84
CA LYS A 205 4.46 -1.07 -63.97
C LYS A 205 4.56 0.21 -64.84
N PRO A 206 4.28 1.46 -64.38
CA PRO A 206 4.61 1.94 -63.03
C PRO A 206 3.75 3.08 -62.38
N ARG A 207 4.01 3.25 -61.08
CA ARG A 207 4.17 4.49 -60.28
C ARG A 207 3.22 5.69 -60.47
N GLY A 208 2.51 6.01 -59.38
CA GLY A 208 2.96 7.02 -58.41
C GLY A 208 2.34 8.43 -58.46
N LYS A 209 1.92 8.94 -57.28
CA LYS A 209 2.04 10.31 -56.72
C LYS A 209 1.07 10.39 -55.53
N ARG A 210 1.50 10.65 -54.29
CA ARG A 210 2.03 11.91 -53.72
C ARG A 210 1.00 13.05 -53.79
N ARG A 211 0.25 13.22 -52.70
CA ARG A 211 -0.06 14.50 -52.06
C ARG A 211 -0.50 14.25 -50.63
#